data_AF-A0AA96VT25-F1
#
_entry.id   AF-A0AA96VT25-F1
#
_cell.length_a   1.000
_cell.length_b   1.000
_cell.length_c   1.000
_cell.angle_alpha   90.00
_cell.angle_beta   90.00
_cell.angle_gamma   90.00
#
_symmetry.space_group_name_H-M   'P 1'
#
loop_
_entity.id
_entity.type
_entity.pdbx_description
1 polymer ?
#
loop_
_entity_poly.entity_id
_entity_poly.type
_entity_poly.pdbx_seq_one_letter_code
_entity_poly.pdbx_strand_id
1 'polypeptide(L)'
;MTDTEILLDDALLLVEQNFYFLHMGEFLGKLSKTEDLADRSLFVVKKYENDKAYYFNAEIIQELLANARQTNKEEISLFEYFVEFNAFRGICMAMVESLRFDSPFKIFMQKLFGEQYENFFDIVSFVRNVLSHNIHSEIRLSEKDFDGTLKRIRRMGRNADMTFAFQYSLNLPELGAPNDAYIFTCKIDFEQLEEGMPFLEILSMWDLLMLSELCFNLVMTYRMKEEKAIKEEQEMWAEA
;
A
#
# COMPACT_ATOMS: atom_id res chain seq x y z
N MET A 1 -10.59 -20.65 -14.26
CA MET A 1 -10.78 -19.44 -13.44
C MET A 1 -11.88 -18.61 -14.05
N THR A 2 -12.74 -18.03 -13.23
CA THR A 2 -13.72 -17.01 -13.67
C THR A 2 -13.03 -15.66 -13.90
N ASP A 3 -13.63 -14.75 -14.65
CA ASP A 3 -13.07 -13.40 -14.86
C ASP A 3 -12.84 -12.66 -13.53
N THR A 4 -13.73 -12.86 -12.55
CA THR A 4 -13.60 -12.30 -11.20
C THR A 4 -12.41 -12.87 -10.43
N GLU A 5 -12.09 -14.16 -10.61
CA GLU A 5 -10.91 -14.78 -9.99
C GLU A 5 -9.61 -14.23 -10.56
N ILE A 6 -9.56 -13.99 -11.89
CA ILE A 6 -8.38 -13.38 -12.53
C ILE A 6 -8.19 -11.95 -12.02
N LEU A 7 -9.27 -11.15 -11.98
CA LEU A 7 -9.20 -9.78 -11.47
C LEU A 7 -8.82 -9.70 -10.00
N LEU A 8 -9.25 -10.68 -9.20
CA LEU A 8 -8.82 -10.80 -7.81
C LEU A 8 -7.32 -11.08 -7.73
N ASP A 9 -6.82 -12.10 -8.43
CA ASP A 9 -5.40 -12.47 -8.40
C ASP A 9 -4.51 -11.31 -8.87
N ASP A 10 -4.90 -10.62 -9.94
CA ASP A 10 -4.21 -9.42 -10.44
C ASP A 10 -4.16 -8.31 -9.36
N ALA A 11 -5.28 -8.07 -8.66
CA ALA A 11 -5.33 -7.08 -7.60
C ALA A 11 -4.43 -7.46 -6.41
N LEU A 12 -4.45 -8.73 -5.98
CA LEU A 12 -3.59 -9.22 -4.90
C LEU A 12 -2.11 -9.14 -5.30
N LEU A 13 -1.77 -9.54 -6.52
CA LEU A 13 -0.41 -9.43 -7.06
C LEU A 13 0.08 -7.98 -7.13
N LEU A 14 -0.80 -7.03 -7.46
CA LEU A 14 -0.44 -5.61 -7.47
C LEU A 14 -0.13 -5.08 -6.07
N VAL A 15 -0.82 -5.55 -5.02
CA VAL A 15 -0.47 -5.20 -3.63
C VAL A 15 0.97 -5.64 -3.34
N GLU A 16 1.32 -6.88 -3.69
CA GLU A 16 2.67 -7.42 -3.47
C GLU A 16 3.74 -6.65 -4.24
N GLN A 17 3.54 -6.45 -5.55
CA GLN A 17 4.52 -5.77 -6.41
C GLN A 17 4.78 -4.33 -5.96
N ASN A 18 3.74 -3.60 -5.53
CA ASN A 18 3.92 -2.25 -5.02
C ASN A 18 4.64 -2.25 -3.66
N PHE A 19 4.44 -3.27 -2.82
CA PHE A 19 5.18 -3.38 -1.56
C PHE A 19 6.67 -3.73 -1.78
N TYR A 20 6.98 -4.57 -2.76
CA TYR A 20 8.37 -4.81 -3.18
C TYR A 20 9.00 -3.55 -3.78
N PHE A 21 8.25 -2.80 -4.59
CA PHE A 21 8.68 -1.51 -5.13
C PHE A 21 8.98 -0.50 -4.01
N LEU A 22 8.13 -0.42 -2.98
CA LEU A 22 8.35 0.43 -1.80
C LEU A 22 9.68 0.09 -1.12
N HIS A 23 9.92 -1.19 -0.81
CA HIS A 23 11.13 -1.62 -0.10
C HIS A 23 12.40 -1.36 -0.90
N MET A 24 12.40 -1.72 -2.18
CA MET A 24 13.56 -1.52 -3.04
C MET A 24 13.81 -0.04 -3.31
N GLY A 25 12.75 0.74 -3.52
CA GLY A 25 12.83 2.18 -3.74
C GLY A 25 13.37 2.91 -2.50
N GLU A 26 12.88 2.58 -1.31
CA GLU A 26 13.38 3.15 -0.05
C GLU A 26 14.85 2.82 0.20
N PHE A 27 15.24 1.57 -0.06
CA PHE A 27 16.65 1.18 0.02
C PHE A 27 17.52 2.02 -0.93
N LEU A 28 17.11 2.18 -2.18
CA LEU A 28 17.85 2.98 -3.17
C LEU A 28 17.84 4.48 -2.85
N GLY A 29 16.76 5.01 -2.26
CA GLY A 29 16.67 6.39 -1.81
C GLY A 29 17.69 6.69 -0.71
N LYS A 30 17.71 5.86 0.33
CA LYS A 30 18.71 5.95 1.41
C LYS A 30 20.14 5.76 0.91
N LEU A 31 20.34 4.84 -0.03
CA LEU A 31 21.65 4.64 -0.67
C LEU A 31 22.09 5.91 -1.41
N SER A 32 21.20 6.53 -2.19
CA SER A 32 21.49 7.73 -2.98
C SER A 32 21.81 8.96 -2.11
N LYS A 33 21.29 9.02 -0.88
CA LYS A 33 21.66 10.04 0.12
C LYS A 33 23.07 9.83 0.69
N THR A 34 23.53 8.59 0.80
CA THR A 34 24.74 8.24 1.55
C THR A 34 25.95 7.96 0.65
N GLU A 35 25.74 7.47 -0.57
CA GLU A 35 26.78 7.14 -1.55
C GLU A 35 26.74 8.06 -2.78
N ASP A 36 27.91 8.32 -3.38
CA ASP A 36 27.99 9.18 -4.57
C ASP A 36 27.79 8.30 -5.80
N LEU A 37 26.53 8.28 -6.25
CA LEU A 37 26.14 7.50 -7.41
C LEU A 37 26.29 8.31 -8.71
N ALA A 38 26.53 9.63 -8.63
CA ALA A 38 26.70 10.50 -9.79
C ALA A 38 28.07 10.28 -10.48
N ASP A 39 29.06 9.79 -9.76
CA ASP A 39 30.38 9.42 -10.30
C ASP A 39 30.34 8.16 -11.21
N ARG A 40 29.18 7.49 -11.31
CA ARG A 40 28.99 6.31 -12.16
C ARG A 40 28.44 6.69 -13.53
N SER A 41 28.55 5.76 -14.49
CA SER A 41 27.89 5.92 -15.79
C SER A 41 26.37 5.97 -15.63
N LEU A 42 25.79 7.15 -15.84
CA LEU A 42 24.33 7.37 -15.85
C LEU A 42 23.67 6.99 -17.19
N PHE A 43 24.44 6.42 -18.12
CA PHE A 43 23.91 5.90 -19.36
C PHE A 43 23.12 4.61 -19.11
N VAL A 44 21.80 4.75 -18.99
CA VAL A 44 20.88 3.63 -18.79
C VAL A 44 20.06 3.43 -20.06
N VAL A 45 20.06 2.18 -20.56
CA VAL A 45 19.35 1.80 -21.77
C VAL A 45 18.55 0.52 -21.54
N LYS A 46 17.29 0.53 -21.96
CA LYS A 46 16.46 -0.67 -22.00
C LYS A 46 16.28 -1.11 -23.45
N LYS A 47 16.80 -2.29 -23.76
CA LYS A 47 16.69 -2.92 -25.08
C LYS A 47 15.39 -3.72 -25.16
N TYR A 48 14.75 -3.64 -26.32
CA TYR A 48 13.53 -4.35 -26.67
C TYR A 48 13.77 -5.20 -27.92
N GLU A 49 12.78 -6.00 -28.29
CA GLU A 49 12.79 -6.75 -29.55
C GLU A 49 12.91 -5.82 -30.77
N ASN A 50 13.42 -6.37 -31.87
CA ASN A 50 13.61 -5.67 -33.15
C ASN A 50 14.57 -4.46 -33.07
N ASP A 51 15.66 -4.60 -32.32
CA ASP A 51 16.72 -3.59 -32.16
C ASP A 51 16.24 -2.22 -31.64
N LYS A 52 15.05 -2.17 -31.02
CA LYS A 52 14.55 -0.96 -30.39
C LYS A 52 15.22 -0.78 -29.03
N ALA A 53 15.61 0.45 -28.72
CA ALA A 53 16.17 0.80 -27.42
C ALA A 53 15.53 2.08 -26.91
N TYR A 54 15.18 2.08 -25.63
CA TYR A 54 14.78 3.29 -24.89
C TYR A 54 15.95 3.75 -24.04
N TYR A 55 16.35 5.01 -24.22
CA TYR A 55 17.45 5.63 -23.50
C TYR A 55 16.86 6.52 -22.42
N PHE A 56 17.23 6.27 -21.16
CA PHE A 56 16.81 7.11 -20.06
C PHE A 56 17.66 8.39 -20.04
N ASN A 57 17.04 9.51 -19.68
CA ASN A 57 17.72 10.79 -19.67
C ASN A 57 18.68 10.88 -18.47
N ALA A 58 19.99 10.91 -18.75
CA ALA A 58 21.04 11.00 -17.74
C ALA A 58 20.98 12.31 -16.92
N GLU A 59 20.50 13.41 -17.50
CA GLU A 59 20.37 14.69 -16.79
C GLU A 59 19.28 14.61 -15.71
N ILE A 60 18.16 13.95 -16.01
CA ILE A 60 17.08 13.71 -15.02
C ILE A 60 17.60 12.82 -13.89
N ILE A 61 18.37 11.77 -14.22
CA ILE A 61 18.98 10.89 -13.21
C ILE A 61 19.94 11.69 -12.33
N GLN A 62 20.81 12.51 -12.92
CA GLN A 62 21.74 13.37 -12.20
C GLN A 62 21.02 14.35 -11.26
N GLU A 63 19.92 14.96 -11.71
CA GLU A 63 19.12 15.89 -10.91
C GLU A 63 18.52 15.20 -9.68
N LEU A 64 17.95 14.00 -9.86
CA LEU A 64 17.39 13.22 -8.74
C LEU A 64 18.47 12.77 -7.75
N LEU A 65 19.65 12.34 -8.24
CA LEU A 65 20.78 11.98 -7.39
C LEU A 65 21.32 13.19 -6.62
N ALA A 66 21.43 14.35 -7.27
CA ALA A 66 21.85 15.59 -6.64
C ALA A 66 20.83 16.04 -5.58
N ASN A 67 19.53 15.95 -5.87
CA ASN A 67 18.47 16.22 -4.89
C ASN A 67 18.62 15.31 -3.66
N ALA A 68 18.70 13.99 -3.86
CA ALA A 68 18.87 13.04 -2.75
C ALA A 68 20.13 13.35 -1.92
N ARG A 69 21.25 13.69 -2.56
CA ARG A 69 22.50 14.06 -1.87
C ARG A 69 22.41 15.34 -1.05
N GLN A 70 21.62 16.31 -1.50
CA GLN A 70 21.46 17.61 -0.86
C GLN A 70 20.39 17.58 0.25
N THR A 71 19.43 16.67 0.17
CA THR A 71 18.42 16.46 1.20
C THR A 71 19.05 15.92 2.48
N ASN A 72 18.62 16.44 3.63
CA ASN A 72 19.04 15.93 4.93
C ASN A 72 18.69 14.44 5.06
N LYS A 73 19.52 13.65 5.76
CA LYS A 73 19.31 12.21 5.93
C LYS A 73 17.94 11.88 6.52
N GLU A 74 17.45 12.73 7.42
CA GLU A 74 16.17 12.57 8.11
C GLU A 74 14.96 13.14 7.33
N GLU A 75 15.20 13.88 6.24
CA GLU A 75 14.14 14.45 5.41
C GLU A 75 13.88 13.60 4.17
N ILE A 76 12.65 13.58 3.67
CA ILE A 76 12.32 12.84 2.45
C ILE A 76 12.85 13.55 1.20
N SER A 77 13.62 12.85 0.37
CA SER A 77 14.06 13.37 -0.94
C SER A 77 12.94 13.25 -1.97
N LEU A 78 13.11 13.91 -3.12
CA LEU A 78 12.13 13.85 -4.20
C LEU A 78 11.91 12.41 -4.70
N PHE A 79 12.99 11.63 -4.78
CA PHE A 79 12.90 10.23 -5.22
C PHE A 79 12.13 9.36 -4.20
N GLU A 80 12.47 9.45 -2.91
CA GLU A 80 11.76 8.72 -1.85
C GLU A 80 10.27 9.12 -1.81
N TYR A 81 9.95 10.42 -1.91
CA TYR A 81 8.57 10.90 -2.00
C TYR A 81 7.79 10.21 -3.12
N PHE A 82 8.37 10.13 -4.32
CA PHE A 82 7.70 9.44 -5.42
C PHE A 82 7.61 7.94 -5.21
N VAL A 83 8.61 7.29 -4.62
CA VAL A 83 8.55 5.86 -4.28
C VAL A 83 7.39 5.61 -3.31
N GLU A 84 7.39 6.29 -2.17
CA GLU A 84 6.45 6.08 -1.09
C GLU A 84 5.01 6.35 -1.55
N PHE A 85 4.72 7.55 -2.07
CA PHE A 85 3.36 7.92 -2.42
C PHE A 85 2.80 7.14 -3.62
N ASN A 86 3.64 6.73 -4.59
CA ASN A 86 3.16 5.85 -5.65
C ASN A 86 2.91 4.43 -5.15
N ALA A 87 3.75 3.90 -4.25
CA ALA A 87 3.52 2.60 -3.65
C ALA A 87 2.24 2.60 -2.79
N PHE A 88 2.05 3.60 -1.92
CA PHE A 88 0.84 3.74 -1.10
C PHE A 88 -0.41 3.80 -1.97
N ARG A 89 -0.37 4.58 -3.05
CA ARG A 89 -1.46 4.68 -4.03
C ARG A 89 -1.75 3.31 -4.66
N GLY A 90 -0.73 2.63 -5.16
CA GLY A 90 -0.86 1.32 -5.81
C GLY A 90 -1.43 0.26 -4.87
N ILE A 91 -0.90 0.17 -3.65
CA ILE A 91 -1.34 -0.77 -2.62
C ILE A 91 -2.79 -0.51 -2.23
N CYS A 92 -3.14 0.73 -1.86
CA CYS A 92 -4.49 1.05 -1.41
C CYS A 92 -5.51 0.89 -2.54
N MET A 93 -5.16 1.26 -3.79
CA MET A 93 -6.02 1.03 -4.95
C MET A 93 -6.28 -0.46 -5.16
N ALA A 94 -5.24 -1.27 -5.25
CA ALA A 94 -5.35 -2.71 -5.47
C ALA A 94 -6.11 -3.41 -4.33
N MET A 95 -5.84 -3.02 -3.08
CA MET A 95 -6.57 -3.53 -1.92
C MET A 95 -8.06 -3.19 -1.99
N VAL A 96 -8.44 -1.95 -2.29
CA VAL A 96 -9.86 -1.57 -2.43
C VAL A 96 -10.55 -2.36 -3.54
N GLU A 97 -9.91 -2.54 -4.70
CA GLU A 97 -10.51 -3.33 -5.78
C GLU A 97 -10.66 -4.81 -5.38
N SER A 98 -9.67 -5.41 -4.72
CA SER A 98 -9.76 -6.80 -4.23
C SER A 98 -10.93 -7.04 -3.26
N LEU A 99 -11.29 -6.03 -2.44
CA LEU A 99 -12.36 -6.08 -1.46
C LEU A 99 -13.75 -5.73 -2.02
N ARG A 100 -13.82 -5.21 -3.24
CA ARG A 100 -15.08 -4.91 -3.94
C ARG A 100 -15.74 -6.16 -4.49
N PHE A 101 -14.94 -7.13 -4.93
CA PHE A 101 -15.45 -8.41 -5.41
C PHE A 101 -16.09 -9.20 -4.27
N ASP A 102 -17.17 -9.93 -4.58
CA ASP A 102 -17.64 -10.98 -3.68
C ASP A 102 -16.71 -12.19 -3.87
N SER A 103 -15.70 -12.28 -3.01
CA SER A 103 -14.55 -13.17 -3.22
C SER A 103 -14.14 -13.91 -1.94
N PRO A 104 -13.43 -15.04 -2.06
CA PRO A 104 -12.91 -15.73 -0.89
C PRO A 104 -11.94 -14.87 -0.07
N PHE A 105 -11.18 -13.99 -0.73
CA PHE A 105 -10.32 -13.00 -0.04
C PHE A 105 -11.15 -12.05 0.84
N LYS A 106 -12.25 -11.50 0.32
CA LYS A 106 -13.15 -10.65 1.12
C LYS A 106 -13.72 -11.39 2.32
N ILE A 107 -14.13 -12.64 2.15
CA ILE A 107 -14.63 -13.49 3.24
C ILE A 107 -13.54 -13.72 4.29
N PHE A 108 -12.31 -14.00 3.87
CA PHE A 108 -11.15 -14.11 4.76
C PHE A 108 -10.97 -12.83 5.59
N MET A 109 -11.01 -11.67 4.96
CA MET A 109 -10.85 -10.37 5.60
C MET A 109 -11.97 -10.06 6.60
N GLN A 110 -13.22 -10.35 6.25
CA GLN A 110 -14.37 -10.19 7.15
C GLN A 110 -14.27 -11.09 8.38
N LYS A 111 -13.81 -12.33 8.22
CA LYS A 111 -13.57 -13.25 9.35
C LYS A 111 -12.42 -12.77 10.24
N LEU A 112 -11.33 -12.31 9.64
CA LEU A 112 -10.14 -11.88 10.38
C LEU A 112 -10.40 -10.62 11.21
N PHE A 113 -11.06 -9.62 10.63
CA PHE A 113 -11.29 -8.34 11.31
C PHE A 113 -12.60 -8.26 12.10
N GLY A 114 -13.57 -9.12 11.80
CA GLY A 114 -14.89 -9.07 12.43
C GLY A 114 -15.52 -7.68 12.31
N GLU A 115 -15.90 -7.09 13.43
CA GLU A 115 -16.54 -5.77 13.49
C GLU A 115 -15.64 -4.63 12.95
N GLN A 116 -14.32 -4.80 12.94
CA GLN A 116 -13.38 -3.80 12.43
C GLN A 116 -13.22 -3.82 10.90
N TYR A 117 -13.77 -4.82 10.20
CA TYR A 117 -13.61 -4.98 8.74
C TYR A 117 -14.00 -3.70 7.99
N GLU A 118 -15.14 -3.13 8.36
CA GLU A 118 -15.67 -1.94 7.72
C GLU A 118 -14.80 -0.70 8.00
N ASN A 119 -14.20 -0.60 9.19
CA ASN A 119 -13.26 0.50 9.51
C ASN A 119 -12.01 0.40 8.62
N PHE A 120 -11.46 -0.81 8.47
CA PHE A 120 -10.33 -1.04 7.58
C PHE A 120 -10.66 -0.66 6.14
N PHE A 121 -11.81 -1.12 5.62
CA PHE A 121 -12.25 -0.81 4.26
C PHE A 121 -12.41 0.70 4.03
N ASP A 122 -13.02 1.41 4.98
CA ASP A 122 -13.22 2.85 4.91
C ASP A 122 -11.87 3.62 4.92
N ILE A 123 -10.90 3.17 5.73
CA ILE A 123 -9.54 3.74 5.78
C ILE A 123 -8.82 3.56 4.44
N VAL A 124 -8.73 2.33 3.91
CA VAL A 124 -8.04 2.10 2.61
C VAL A 124 -8.73 2.82 1.46
N SER A 125 -10.07 2.93 1.50
CA SER A 125 -10.83 3.67 0.50
C SER A 125 -10.56 5.17 0.56
N PHE A 126 -10.49 5.74 1.77
CA PHE A 126 -10.15 7.15 1.97
C PHE A 126 -8.74 7.46 1.47
N VAL A 127 -7.73 6.69 1.89
CA VAL A 127 -6.34 6.87 1.41
C VAL A 127 -6.27 6.76 -0.11
N ARG A 128 -6.92 5.74 -0.69
CA ARG A 128 -7.00 5.61 -2.16
C ARG A 128 -7.58 6.87 -2.82
N ASN A 129 -8.66 7.43 -2.28
CA ASN A 129 -9.33 8.58 -2.90
C ASN A 129 -8.43 9.80 -2.87
N VAL A 130 -7.88 10.12 -1.70
CA VAL A 130 -6.95 11.24 -1.51
C VAL A 130 -5.78 11.13 -2.49
N LEU A 131 -5.13 9.96 -2.54
CA LEU A 131 -3.95 9.77 -3.38
C LEU A 131 -4.28 9.72 -4.89
N SER A 132 -5.52 9.38 -5.27
CA SER A 132 -5.94 9.34 -6.69
C SER A 132 -6.27 10.73 -7.24
N HIS A 133 -6.70 11.65 -6.38
CA HIS A 133 -7.17 12.97 -6.78
C HIS A 133 -6.13 14.08 -6.68
N ASN A 134 -5.06 13.84 -5.93
CA ASN A 134 -4.02 14.82 -5.67
C ASN A 134 -2.76 14.51 -6.48
N ILE A 135 -2.30 15.53 -7.21
CA ILE A 135 -1.11 15.52 -8.09
C ILE A 135 -0.01 16.48 -7.62
N HIS A 136 -0.22 17.18 -6.51
CA HIS A 136 0.74 18.15 -5.95
C HIS A 136 1.61 17.52 -4.85
N SER A 137 2.77 18.15 -4.60
CA SER A 137 3.72 17.77 -3.53
C SER A 137 3.18 18.00 -2.12
N GLU A 138 2.23 18.92 -1.95
CA GLU A 138 1.46 19.08 -0.71
C GLU A 138 0.04 18.54 -0.95
N ILE A 139 -0.23 17.35 -0.41
CA ILE A 139 -1.53 16.71 -0.55
C ILE A 139 -2.50 17.33 0.45
N ARG A 140 -3.48 18.08 -0.08
CA ARG A 140 -4.57 18.65 0.70
C ARG A 140 -5.88 17.97 0.32
N LEU A 141 -6.77 17.79 1.29
CA LEU A 141 -8.06 17.18 1.03
C LEU A 141 -8.90 18.04 0.10
N SER A 142 -9.58 17.38 -0.83
CA SER A 142 -10.75 17.88 -1.54
C SER A 142 -12.00 17.19 -0.98
N GLU A 143 -13.17 17.82 -1.04
CA GLU A 143 -14.42 17.24 -0.50
C GLU A 143 -14.70 15.83 -1.06
N LYS A 144 -14.42 15.62 -2.35
CA LYS A 144 -14.57 14.32 -3.03
C LYS A 144 -13.69 13.19 -2.45
N ASP A 145 -12.68 13.52 -1.65
CA ASP A 145 -11.79 12.52 -1.07
C ASP A 145 -12.45 11.75 0.08
N PHE A 146 -13.29 12.42 0.87
CA PHE A 146 -13.89 11.86 2.08
C PHE A 146 -15.42 11.79 2.07
N ASP A 147 -16.11 12.65 1.32
CA ASP A 147 -17.59 12.71 1.31
C ASP A 147 -18.24 11.36 0.96
N GLY A 148 -17.70 10.64 -0.02
CA GLY A 148 -18.19 9.31 -0.40
C GLY A 148 -18.09 8.29 0.73
N THR A 149 -16.98 8.32 1.48
CA THR A 149 -16.74 7.45 2.64
C THR A 149 -17.66 7.85 3.80
N LEU A 150 -17.79 9.14 4.11
CA LEU A 150 -18.69 9.63 5.15
C LEU A 150 -20.15 9.27 4.88
N LYS A 151 -20.63 9.45 3.63
CA LYS A 151 -21.97 9.02 3.20
C LYS A 151 -22.20 7.51 3.36
N ARG A 152 -21.17 6.70 3.12
CA ARG A 152 -21.23 5.25 3.32
C ARG A 152 -21.36 4.90 4.81
N ILE A 153 -20.49 5.45 5.66
CA ILE A 153 -20.52 5.26 7.13
C ILE A 153 -21.91 5.58 7.69
N ARG A 154 -22.46 6.76 7.34
CA ARG A 154 -23.78 7.20 7.78
C ARG A 154 -24.90 6.26 7.32
N ARG A 155 -24.88 5.80 6.06
CA ARG A 155 -25.89 4.85 5.52
C ARG A 155 -25.88 3.51 6.26
N MET A 156 -24.72 3.09 6.78
CA MET A 156 -24.59 1.87 7.56
C MET A 156 -24.93 2.07 9.05
N GLY A 157 -25.27 3.29 9.48
CA GLY A 157 -25.54 3.61 10.88
C GLY A 157 -24.32 3.49 11.80
N ARG A 158 -23.11 3.58 11.24
CA ARG A 158 -21.83 3.47 11.97
C ARG A 158 -21.40 4.84 12.51
N ASN A 159 -20.58 4.83 13.58
CA ASN A 159 -19.93 6.03 14.09
C ASN A 159 -18.83 6.49 13.11
N ALA A 160 -18.77 7.79 12.84
CA ALA A 160 -17.77 8.40 11.97
C ALA A 160 -16.46 8.72 12.70
N ASP A 161 -16.45 8.77 14.04
CA ASP A 161 -15.23 8.65 14.83
C ASP A 161 -14.77 7.18 14.82
N MET A 162 -13.97 6.85 13.82
CA MET A 162 -13.51 5.48 13.59
C MET A 162 -12.16 5.25 14.24
N THR A 163 -12.03 4.07 14.83
CA THR A 163 -10.76 3.55 15.35
C THR A 163 -10.52 2.16 14.76
N PHE A 164 -9.29 1.91 14.35
CA PHE A 164 -8.81 0.62 13.90
C PHE A 164 -7.57 0.26 14.71
N ALA A 165 -7.50 -0.97 15.19
CA ALA A 165 -6.34 -1.51 15.89
C ALA A 165 -6.07 -2.94 15.44
N PHE A 166 -4.82 -3.22 15.10
CA PHE A 166 -4.36 -4.51 14.63
C PHE A 166 -3.00 -4.87 15.21
N GLN A 167 -2.95 -5.96 15.98
CA GLN A 167 -1.75 -6.42 16.64
C GLN A 167 -1.22 -7.65 15.91
N TYR A 168 -0.07 -7.52 15.25
CA TYR A 168 0.43 -8.55 14.34
C TYR A 168 0.66 -9.90 15.02
N SER A 169 1.27 -9.90 16.21
CA SER A 169 1.53 -11.12 16.99
C SER A 169 0.25 -11.88 17.38
N LEU A 170 -0.87 -11.16 17.53
CA LEU A 170 -2.17 -11.74 17.90
C LEU A 170 -2.96 -12.19 16.66
N ASN A 171 -2.96 -11.35 15.62
CA ASN A 171 -3.85 -11.52 14.47
C ASN A 171 -3.22 -12.28 13.31
N LEU A 172 -1.90 -12.18 13.11
CA LEU A 172 -1.12 -12.88 12.07
C LEU A 172 0.14 -13.54 12.68
N PRO A 173 0.00 -14.43 13.67
CA PRO A 173 1.14 -15.07 14.32
C PRO A 173 2.06 -15.83 13.36
N GLU A 174 1.53 -16.28 12.22
CA GLU A 174 2.27 -17.03 11.19
C GLU A 174 3.37 -16.23 10.48
N LEU A 175 3.28 -14.90 10.43
CA LEU A 175 4.28 -14.05 9.75
C LEU A 175 5.43 -13.61 10.67
N GLY A 176 5.24 -13.73 11.98
CA GLY A 176 6.12 -13.11 12.97
C GLY A 176 5.96 -11.59 13.02
N ALA A 177 6.14 -11.01 14.20
CA ALA A 177 6.17 -9.57 14.41
C ALA A 177 7.56 -9.16 14.93
N PRO A 178 8.02 -7.92 14.67
CA PRO A 178 9.26 -7.42 15.24
C PRO A 178 9.32 -7.55 16.77
N ASN A 179 8.17 -7.39 17.43
CA ASN A 179 7.95 -7.70 18.85
C ASN A 179 6.44 -7.81 19.14
N ASP A 180 6.10 -8.24 20.36
CA ASP A 180 4.71 -8.48 20.77
C ASP A 180 3.86 -7.21 20.82
N ALA A 181 4.46 -6.02 20.93
CA ALA A 181 3.77 -4.73 20.99
C ALA A 181 3.65 -4.04 19.61
N TYR A 182 4.10 -4.69 18.54
CA TYR A 182 4.02 -4.14 17.19
C TYR A 182 2.57 -4.11 16.71
N ILE A 183 2.00 -2.91 16.70
CA ILE A 183 0.58 -2.66 16.48
C ILE A 183 0.41 -1.55 15.45
N PHE A 184 -0.53 -1.74 14.52
CA PHE A 184 -1.05 -0.65 13.71
C PHE A 184 -2.33 -0.13 14.36
N THR A 185 -2.34 1.15 14.73
CA THR A 185 -3.52 1.85 15.20
C THR A 185 -3.79 3.04 14.31
N CYS A 186 -5.04 3.23 13.90
CA CYS A 186 -5.46 4.37 13.10
C CYS A 186 -6.76 4.94 13.65
N LYS A 187 -6.82 6.26 13.80
CA LYS A 187 -8.01 6.97 14.24
C LYS A 187 -8.32 8.10 13.26
N ILE A 188 -9.54 8.12 12.74
CA ILE A 188 -10.01 9.18 11.83
C ILE A 188 -11.44 9.53 12.23
N ASP A 189 -11.69 10.80 12.51
CA ASP A 189 -13.04 11.33 12.64
C ASP A 189 -13.48 11.93 11.30
N PHE A 190 -14.29 11.19 10.55
CA PHE A 190 -14.75 11.62 9.23
C PHE A 190 -15.71 12.81 9.26
N GLU A 191 -16.30 13.13 10.41
CA GLU A 191 -17.16 14.33 10.58
C GLU A 191 -16.32 15.61 10.76
N GLN A 192 -15.05 15.47 11.14
CA GLN A 192 -14.12 16.60 11.34
C GLN A 192 -13.22 16.86 10.13
N LEU A 193 -13.38 16.09 9.05
CA LEU A 193 -12.62 16.29 7.82
C LEU A 193 -13.18 17.47 7.02
N GLU A 194 -12.30 18.37 6.61
CA GLU A 194 -12.62 19.56 5.84
C GLU A 194 -11.73 19.69 4.59
N GLU A 195 -12.25 20.35 3.56
CA GLU A 195 -11.46 20.69 2.37
C GLU A 195 -10.27 21.58 2.76
N GLY A 196 -9.11 21.31 2.17
CA GLY A 196 -7.87 22.03 2.42
C GLY A 196 -7.03 21.49 3.58
N MET A 197 -7.54 20.57 4.41
CA MET A 197 -6.76 19.92 5.46
C MET A 197 -5.55 19.18 4.87
N PRO A 198 -4.34 19.36 5.42
CA PRO A 198 -3.17 18.58 5.00
C PRO A 198 -3.36 17.10 5.28
N PHE A 199 -3.19 16.25 4.27
CA PHE A 199 -3.41 14.82 4.42
C PHE A 199 -2.53 14.17 5.49
N LEU A 200 -1.26 14.61 5.58
CA LEU A 200 -0.31 14.08 6.55
C LEU A 200 -0.55 14.52 8.00
N GLU A 201 -1.45 15.48 8.24
CA GLU A 201 -1.94 15.80 9.58
C GLU A 201 -3.07 14.86 10.03
N ILE A 202 -3.69 14.15 9.08
CA ILE A 202 -4.77 13.18 9.33
C ILE A 202 -4.17 11.78 9.45
N LEU A 203 -3.32 11.40 8.50
CA LEU A 203 -2.58 10.14 8.50
C LEU A 203 -1.10 10.43 8.26
N SER A 204 -0.30 10.18 9.28
CA SER A 204 1.14 10.39 9.20
C SER A 204 1.79 9.42 8.20
N MET A 205 3.04 9.71 7.82
CA MET A 205 3.85 8.78 7.03
C MET A 205 3.96 7.40 7.67
N TRP A 206 4.05 7.36 9.01
CA TRP A 206 4.03 6.11 9.76
C TRP A 206 2.73 5.33 9.53
N ASP A 207 1.58 5.99 9.59
CA ASP A 207 0.28 5.34 9.39
C ASP A 207 0.16 4.76 7.98
N LEU A 208 0.69 5.46 6.96
CA LEU A 208 0.68 5.00 5.57
C LEU A 208 1.61 3.79 5.36
N LEU A 209 2.78 3.79 5.99
CA LEU A 209 3.71 2.65 5.97
C LEU A 209 3.08 1.43 6.65
N MET A 210 2.52 1.61 7.85
CA MET A 210 1.86 0.53 8.60
C MET A 210 0.63 0.00 7.89
N LEU A 211 -0.18 0.86 7.28
CA LEU A 211 -1.32 0.44 6.46
C LEU A 211 -0.87 -0.38 5.25
N SER A 212 0.22 0.04 4.59
CA SER A 212 0.78 -0.65 3.43
C SER A 212 1.35 -2.02 3.80
N GLU A 213 2.07 -2.11 4.91
CA GLU A 213 2.59 -3.34 5.46
C GLU A 213 1.47 -4.31 5.87
N LEU A 214 0.43 -3.80 6.53
CA LEU A 214 -0.74 -4.60 6.87
C LEU A 214 -1.39 -5.15 5.59
N CYS A 215 -1.62 -4.31 4.58
CA CYS A 215 -2.19 -4.74 3.30
C CYS A 215 -1.38 -5.88 2.67
N PHE A 216 -0.05 -5.75 2.61
CA PHE A 216 0.83 -6.79 2.11
C PHE A 216 0.72 -8.09 2.92
N ASN A 217 0.83 -7.99 4.25
CA ASN A 217 0.82 -9.15 5.14
C ASN A 217 -0.50 -9.92 5.10
N LEU A 218 -1.63 -9.23 4.89
CA LEU A 218 -2.94 -9.86 4.69
C LEU A 218 -2.98 -10.68 3.40
N VAL A 219 -2.42 -10.14 2.30
CA VAL A 219 -2.33 -10.85 1.02
C VAL A 219 -1.44 -12.08 1.15
N MET A 220 -0.25 -11.93 1.74
CA MET A 220 0.67 -13.05 1.95
C MET A 220 0.05 -14.15 2.81
N THR A 221 -0.62 -13.78 3.91
CA THR A 221 -1.30 -14.73 4.79
C THR A 221 -2.40 -15.49 4.05
N TYR A 222 -3.19 -14.78 3.24
CA TYR A 222 -4.25 -15.39 2.46
C TYR A 222 -3.68 -16.41 1.47
N ARG A 223 -2.64 -16.04 0.70
CA ARG A 223 -1.99 -16.96 -0.25
C ARG A 223 -1.38 -18.17 0.43
N MET A 224 -0.72 -18.00 1.58
CA MET A 224 -0.19 -19.11 2.37
C MET A 224 -1.28 -20.10 2.80
N LYS A 225 -2.48 -19.60 3.13
CA LYS A 225 -3.64 -20.44 3.47
C LYS A 225 -4.19 -21.19 2.27
N GLU A 226 -4.28 -20.53 1.10
CA GLU A 226 -4.67 -21.19 -0.15
C GLU A 226 -3.69 -22.29 -0.55
N GLU A 227 -2.39 -22.01 -0.52
CA GLU A 227 -1.35 -23.01 -0.83
C GLU A 227 -1.41 -24.21 0.12
N LYS A 228 -1.66 -23.96 1.41
CA LYS A 228 -1.80 -25.04 2.40
C LYS A 228 -3.03 -25.90 2.12
N ALA A 229 -4.18 -25.29 1.83
CA ALA A 229 -5.40 -26.01 1.49
C ALA A 229 -5.23 -26.89 0.24
N ILE A 230 -4.54 -26.38 -0.79
CA ILE A 230 -4.25 -27.14 -2.02
C ILE A 230 -3.35 -28.34 -1.72
N LYS A 231 -2.32 -28.18 -0.88
CA LYS A 231 -1.43 -29.29 -0.48
C LYS A 231 -2.18 -30.36 0.31
N GLU A 232 -2.98 -29.95 1.31
CA GLU A 232 -3.78 -30.87 2.13
C GLU A 232 -4.80 -31.66 1.27
N GLU A 233 -5.42 -31.01 0.28
CA GLU A 233 -6.30 -31.69 -0.67
C GLU A 233 -5.53 -32.72 -1.50
N GLN A 234 -4.39 -32.34 -2.09
CA GLN A 234 -3.56 -33.25 -2.89
C GLN A 234 -3.08 -34.48 -2.12
N GLU A 235 -2.72 -34.31 -0.84
CA GLU A 235 -2.33 -35.41 0.05
C GLU A 235 -3.50 -36.36 0.31
N MET A 236 -4.71 -35.83 0.57
CA MET A 236 -5.91 -36.65 0.73
C MET A 236 -6.26 -37.50 -0.51
N TRP A 237 -6.10 -36.95 -1.71
CA TRP A 237 -6.37 -37.70 -2.96
C TRP A 237 -5.24 -38.69 -3.30
N ALA A 238 -4.03 -38.52 -2.77
CA ALA A 238 -2.91 -39.44 -2.95
C ALA A 238 -2.98 -40.65 -1.98
N GLU A 239 -3.69 -40.51 -0.86
CA GLU A 239 -3.90 -41.57 0.14
C GLU A 239 -5.20 -42.38 -0.07
N ALA A 240 -6.05 -41.97 -1.02
CA ALA A 240 -7.32 -42.62 -1.38
C ALA A 240 -7.19 -43.60 -2.56
#